data_AF-A0A1Y3Y072-F1
#
_entry.id   AF-A0A1Y3Y072-F1
#
_cell.length_a   1.000
_cell.length_b   1.000
_cell.length_c   1.000
_cell.angle_alpha   90.00
_cell.angle_beta   90.00
_cell.angle_gamma   90.00
#
_symmetry.space_group_name_H-M   'P 1'
#
loop_
_entity.id
_entity.type
_entity.pdbx_description
1 polymer ?
#
loop_
_entity_poly.entity_id
_entity_poly.type
_entity_poly.pdbx_seq_one_letter_code
_entity_poly.pdbx_strand_id
1 'polypeptide(L)'
;MDILLVMCLGILVGRFLFPQKAKRWNEGASLLCTLVLIFSMGAMLGRKEGFLHQLLTLGAQSFLFFLIPTVLSIVVVYALTKRFMKRPNQDKKEEEA
;
A
#
# COMPACT_ATOMS: atom_id res chain seq x y z
N MET A 1 14.50 -15.36 -4.45
CA MET A 1 15.38 -14.45 -3.69
C MET A 1 15.77 -13.22 -4.51
N ASP A 2 15.67 -13.32 -5.83
CA ASP A 2 16.08 -12.32 -6.81
C ASP A 2 15.32 -11.00 -6.67
N ILE A 3 14.04 -11.06 -6.34
CA ILE A 3 13.19 -9.87 -6.16
C ILE A 3 13.70 -9.02 -4.98
N LEU A 4 14.08 -9.65 -3.86
CA LEU A 4 14.63 -8.94 -2.70
C LEU A 4 15.98 -8.28 -3.04
N LEU A 5 16.83 -8.97 -3.81
CA LEU A 5 18.11 -8.44 -4.27
C LEU A 5 17.90 -7.22 -5.18
N VAL A 6 16.98 -7.30 -6.14
CA VAL A 6 16.65 -6.19 -7.05
C VAL A 6 16.07 -4.99 -6.28
N MET A 7 15.21 -5.21 -5.28
CA MET A 7 14.70 -4.15 -4.41
C MET A 7 15.82 -3.47 -3.62
N CYS A 8 16.72 -4.24 -3.01
CA CYS A 8 17.88 -3.71 -2.30
C CYS A 8 18.80 -2.90 -3.23
N LEU A 9 19.07 -3.41 -4.44
CA LEU A 9 19.89 -2.71 -5.43
C LEU A 9 19.24 -1.39 -5.84
N GLY A 10 17.92 -1.39 -6.05
CA GLY A 10 17.15 -0.20 -6.38
C GLY A 10 17.24 0.90 -5.31
N ILE A 11 17.22 0.53 -4.03
CA ILE A 11 17.40 1.47 -2.91
C ILE A 11 18.84 2.05 -2.90
N LEU A 12 19.84 1.20 -3.14
CA LEU A 12 21.25 1.61 -3.16
C LEU A 12 21.55 2.59 -4.30
N VAL A 13 21.10 2.26 -5.51
CA VAL A 13 21.22 3.07 -6.72
C VAL A 13 20.42 4.37 -6.58
N GLY A 14 19.21 4.29 -6.04
CA GLY A 14 18.35 5.44 -5.74
C GLY A 14 19.02 6.46 -4.81
N ARG A 15 19.77 5.99 -3.80
CA ARG A 15 20.49 6.85 -2.86
C ARG A 15 21.77 7.46 -3.43
N PHE A 16 22.46 6.76 -4.33
CA PHE A 16 23.79 7.18 -4.82
C PHE A 16 23.74 8.02 -6.10
N LEU A 17 22.73 7.83 -6.97
CA LEU A 17 22.72 8.37 -8.34
C LEU A 17 21.65 9.43 -8.66
N PHE A 18 20.72 9.76 -7.77
CA PHE A 18 19.59 10.67 -8.08
C PHE A 18 19.74 12.10 -7.52
N PRO A 19 20.30 13.06 -8.31
CA PRO A 19 20.21 14.48 -8.00
C PRO A 19 18.77 15.01 -8.23
N GLN A 20 18.42 16.09 -7.53
CA GLN A 20 17.07 16.69 -7.45
C GLN A 20 16.41 17.00 -8.82
N LYS A 21 17.22 17.18 -9.89
CA LYS A 21 16.74 17.44 -11.26
C LYS A 21 16.27 16.17 -12.01
N ALA A 22 16.84 15.00 -11.70
CA ALA A 22 16.42 13.71 -12.27
C ALA A 22 15.11 13.19 -11.64
N LYS A 23 14.74 13.71 -10.46
CA LYS A 23 13.53 13.32 -9.73
C LYS A 23 12.25 13.52 -10.57
N ARG A 24 12.16 14.62 -11.33
CA ARG A 24 10.97 14.96 -12.13
C ARG A 24 10.80 14.05 -13.36
N TRP A 25 11.91 13.63 -13.97
CA TRP A 25 11.91 12.64 -15.04
C TRP A 25 11.60 11.23 -14.52
N ASN A 26 12.16 10.86 -13.37
CA ASN A 26 11.89 9.58 -12.73
C ASN A 26 10.42 9.42 -12.33
N GLU A 27 9.80 10.49 -11.85
CA GLU A 27 8.39 10.51 -11.50
C GLU A 27 7.49 10.28 -12.73
N GLY A 28 7.79 10.96 -13.84
CA GLY A 28 7.09 10.74 -15.11
C GLY A 28 7.29 9.35 -15.69
N ALA A 29 8.54 8.86 -15.70
CA ALA A 29 8.86 7.51 -16.18
C ALA A 29 8.24 6.42 -15.29
N SER A 30 8.21 6.62 -13.97
CA SER A 30 7.59 5.70 -13.01
C SER A 30 6.08 5.65 -13.19
N LEU A 31 5.42 6.80 -13.38
CA LEU A 31 3.98 6.87 -13.69
C LEU A 31 3.67 6.16 -15.03
N LEU A 32 4.44 6.44 -16.08
CA LEU A 32 4.26 5.79 -17.37
C LEU A 32 4.45 4.27 -17.26
N CYS A 33 5.49 3.82 -16.58
CA CYS A 33 5.75 2.40 -16.33
C CYS A 33 4.61 1.76 -15.54
N THR A 34 4.15 2.43 -14.48
CA THR A 34 3.01 1.96 -13.67
C THR A 34 1.75 1.82 -14.52
N LEU A 35 1.45 2.79 -15.40
CA LEU A 35 0.32 2.71 -16.31
C LEU A 35 0.44 1.54 -17.29
N VAL A 36 1.61 1.34 -17.90
CA VAL A 36 1.86 0.22 -18.83
C VAL A 36 1.73 -1.12 -18.12
N LEU A 37 2.23 -1.24 -16.89
CA LEU A 37 2.13 -2.46 -16.09
C LEU A 37 0.68 -2.76 -15.69
N ILE A 38 -0.07 -1.76 -15.20
CA ILE A 38 -1.49 -1.91 -14.88
C ILE A 38 -2.27 -2.33 -16.13
N PHE A 39 -2.01 -1.68 -17.27
CA PHE A 39 -2.65 -2.02 -18.53
C PHE A 39 -2.33 -3.46 -18.97
N SER A 40 -1.06 -3.88 -18.89
CA SER A 40 -0.63 -5.23 -19.25
C SER A 40 -1.26 -6.29 -18.36
N MET A 41 -1.32 -6.04 -17.06
CA MET A 41 -2.00 -6.93 -16.11
C MET A 41 -3.50 -6.98 -16.38
N GLY A 42 -4.14 -5.83 -16.63
CA GLY A 42 -5.56 -5.75 -16.98
C GLY A 42 -5.91 -6.49 -18.28
N ALA A 43 -5.08 -6.35 -19.32
CA ALA A 43 -5.25 -7.06 -20.59
C ALA A 43 -5.06 -8.59 -20.42
N MET A 44 -4.09 -9.01 -19.60
CA MET A 44 -3.89 -10.43 -19.28
C MET A 44 -5.11 -11.03 -18.56
N LEU A 45 -5.74 -10.26 -17.66
CA LEU A 45 -6.94 -10.67 -16.94
C LEU A 45 -8.18 -10.72 -17.85
N GLY A 46 -8.34 -9.76 -18.77
CA GLY A 46 -9.45 -9.72 -19.73
C GLY A 46 -9.46 -10.87 -20.75
N ARG A 47 -8.29 -11.48 -21.00
CA ARG A 47 -8.15 -12.65 -21.89
C ARG A 47 -8.54 -13.98 -21.24
N LYS A 48 -8.79 -14.03 -19.92
CA LYS A 48 -9.25 -15.24 -19.24
C LYS A 48 -10.75 -15.42 -19.42
N GLU A 49 -11.15 -16.49 -20.08
CA GLU A 49 -12.56 -16.92 -20.12
C GLU A 49 -13.04 -17.23 -18.68
N GLY A 50 -14.18 -16.66 -18.27
CA GLY A 50 -14.70 -16.82 -16.91
C GLY A 50 -14.02 -15.97 -15.82
N PHE A 51 -13.19 -14.98 -16.19
CA PHE A 51 -12.53 -14.06 -15.25
C PHE A 51 -13.50 -13.41 -14.25
N LEU A 52 -14.70 -13.00 -14.70
CA LEU A 52 -15.71 -12.36 -13.85
C LEU A 52 -16.23 -13.31 -12.76
N HIS A 53 -16.43 -14.59 -13.10
CA HIS A 53 -16.90 -15.58 -12.14
C HIS A 53 -15.80 -15.95 -11.15
N GLN A 54 -14.55 -16.13 -11.63
CA GLN A 54 -13.39 -16.33 -10.76
C GLN A 54 -13.15 -15.12 -9.86
N LEU A 55 -13.27 -13.89 -10.37
CA LEU A 55 -13.18 -12.67 -9.57
C LEU A 55 -14.25 -12.60 -8.49
N LEU A 56 -15.49 -13.00 -8.76
CA LEU A 56 -16.57 -12.93 -7.79
C LEU A 56 -16.34 -13.93 -6.64
N THR A 57 -15.95 -15.17 -6.98
CA THR A 57 -15.68 -16.22 -5.98
C THR A 57 -14.38 -15.94 -5.20
N LEU A 58 -13.28 -15.60 -5.88
CA LEU A 58 -12.02 -15.23 -5.21
C LEU A 58 -12.15 -13.90 -4.47
N GLY A 59 -12.90 -12.95 -5.02
CA GLY A 59 -13.13 -11.64 -4.42
C GLY A 59 -13.93 -11.74 -3.13
N ALA A 60 -14.96 -12.58 -3.07
CA ALA A 60 -15.72 -12.83 -1.85
C ALA A 60 -14.84 -13.45 -0.74
N GLN A 61 -14.03 -14.46 -1.08
CA GLN A 61 -13.07 -15.04 -0.13
C GLN A 61 -12.02 -14.03 0.31
N SER A 62 -11.44 -13.30 -0.64
CA SER A 62 -10.40 -12.30 -0.36
C SER A 62 -10.93 -11.13 0.46
N PHE A 63 -12.19 -10.76 0.27
CA PHE A 63 -12.86 -9.72 1.05
C PHE A 63 -12.98 -10.13 2.52
N LEU A 64 -13.34 -11.39 2.79
CA LEU A 64 -13.43 -11.90 4.15
C LEU A 64 -12.04 -11.96 4.82
N PHE A 65 -11.02 -12.43 4.08
CA PHE A 65 -9.62 -12.43 4.52
C PHE A 65 -8.98 -11.04 4.59
N PHE A 66 -9.56 -10.04 3.95
CA PHE A 66 -9.13 -8.65 4.08
C PHE A 66 -9.80 -8.00 5.29
N LEU A 67 -11.11 -8.17 5.45
CA LEU A 67 -11.88 -7.51 6.49
C LEU A 67 -11.39 -7.88 7.90
N ILE A 68 -11.12 -9.17 8.15
CA ILE A 68 -10.72 -9.64 9.48
C ILE A 68 -9.36 -9.06 9.91
N PRO A 69 -8.26 -9.19 9.12
CA PRO A 69 -6.98 -8.55 9.44
C PRO A 69 -7.03 -7.03 9.42
N THR A 70 -7.83 -6.40 8.56
CA THR A 70 -7.95 -4.94 8.53
C THR A 70 -8.59 -4.40 9.81
N VAL A 71 -9.71 -4.97 10.25
CA VAL A 71 -10.35 -4.58 11.51
C VAL A 71 -9.40 -4.84 12.68
N LEU A 72 -8.75 -6.00 12.71
CA LEU A 72 -7.77 -6.33 13.75
C LEU A 72 -6.58 -5.36 13.75
N SER A 73 -6.04 -5.02 12.58
CA SER A 73 -4.97 -4.03 12.42
C SER A 73 -5.40 -2.65 12.91
N ILE A 74 -6.63 -2.21 12.61
CA ILE A 74 -7.16 -0.92 13.09
C ILE A 74 -7.27 -0.94 14.61
N VAL A 75 -7.83 -2.00 15.20
CA VAL A 75 -7.97 -2.15 16.66
C VAL A 75 -6.60 -2.13 17.34
N VAL A 76 -5.62 -2.85 16.80
CA VAL A 76 -4.25 -2.88 17.32
C VAL A 76 -3.60 -1.50 17.24
N VAL A 77 -3.67 -0.83 16.09
CA VAL A 77 -3.11 0.52 15.92
C VAL A 77 -3.79 1.52 16.85
N TYR A 78 -5.11 1.45 17.01
CA TYR A 78 -5.85 2.31 17.93
C TYR A 78 -5.47 2.06 19.40
N ALA A 79 -5.37 0.79 19.81
CA ALA A 79 -4.93 0.41 21.15
C ALA A 79 -3.49 0.88 21.42
N LEU A 80 -2.58 0.69 20.45
CA LEU A 80 -1.20 1.18 20.54
C LEU A 80 -1.17 2.70 20.62
N THR A 81 -1.93 3.41 19.77
CA THR A 81 -1.99 4.88 19.78
C THR A 81 -2.52 5.38 21.13
N LYS A 82 -3.59 4.79 21.66
CA LYS A 82 -4.15 5.17 22.96
C LYS A 82 -3.23 4.85 24.14
N ARG A 83 -2.43 3.77 24.06
CA ARG A 83 -1.53 3.33 25.13
C ARG A 83 -0.16 4.01 25.08
N PHE A 84 0.41 4.25 23.90
CA PHE A 84 1.73 4.87 23.72
C PHE A 84 1.67 6.40 23.57
N MET A 85 0.57 6.95 23.07
CA MET A 85 0.48 8.37 22.68
C MET A 85 -0.40 9.20 23.63
N LYS A 86 -0.95 8.61 24.70
CA LYS A 86 -1.48 9.36 25.84
C LYS A 86 -0.35 10.14 26.52
N ARG A 87 -0.15 11.38 26.07
CA ARG A 87 0.60 12.39 26.82
C ARG A 87 -0.22 12.77 28.06
N PRO A 88 0.40 12.88 29.26
CA PRO A 88 -0.32 13.06 30.52
C PRO A 88 -0.76 14.52 30.76
N ASN A 89 -1.44 15.20 29.82
CA ASN A 89 -1.98 16.52 30.12
C ASN A 89 -3.01 17.11 29.14
N GLN A 90 -4.21 16.53 28.95
CA GLN A 90 -5.36 17.27 28.38
C GLN A 90 -6.75 16.82 28.92
N ASP A 91 -6.85 16.37 30.18
CA ASP A 91 -8.14 16.17 30.87
C ASP A 91 -8.56 17.44 31.65
N LYS A 92 -8.56 18.63 31.03
CA LYS A 92 -8.97 19.89 31.70
C LYS A 92 -9.75 20.89 30.84
N LYS A 93 -10.48 20.48 29.80
CA LYS A 93 -11.31 21.43 29.02
C LYS A 93 -12.71 20.99 28.55
N GLU A 94 -13.23 19.85 28.99
CA GLU A 94 -14.59 19.42 28.59
C GLU A 94 -15.62 19.38 29.72
N GLU A 95 -15.29 19.86 30.93
CA GLU A 95 -16.26 19.93 32.05
C GLU A 95 -16.76 21.36 32.36
N GLU A 96 -16.40 22.35 31.53
CA GLU A 96 -16.99 23.70 31.56
C GLU A 96 -17.37 24.13 30.13
N ALA A 97 -18.47 23.57 29.62
CA ALA A 97 -19.26 24.16 28.53
C ALA A 97 -20.73 23.71 28.67
#